data_AF-A0A1S5Y2K9-F1
#
_entry.id   AF-A0A1S5Y2K9-F1
#
_cell.length_a   1.000
_cell.length_b   1.000
_cell.length_c   1.000
_cell.angle_alpha   90.00
_cell.angle_beta   90.00
_cell.angle_gamma   90.00
#
_symmetry.space_group_name_H-M   'P 1'
#
loop_
_entity.id
_entity.type
_entity.pdbx_description
1 polymer ?
#
loop_
_entity_poly.entity_id
_entity_poly.type
_entity_poly.pdbx_seq_one_letter_code
_entity_poly.pdbx_strand_id
1 'polypeptide(L)'
;VSKKAESLSSSHEKVKVLNELRQFYPLDELLRAAEIPRSTFYYHLKALSKPDKYADVKKRISEIYHENRGRYGYRRVTLSLHREGKQINHKAVQRLMGTLSLKAAIKVKRYRSYRGEVGQTAPNVLQRDFKATRPNEKWVTVCY
;
A
#
# COMPACT_ATOMS: atom_id res chain seq x y z
N VAL A 1 -28.61 -28.12 7.10
CA VAL A 1 -27.94 -26.91 7.66
C VAL A 1 -26.61 -27.35 8.26
N SER A 2 -25.58 -27.49 7.41
CA SER A 2 -24.24 -27.93 7.82
C SER A 2 -23.45 -26.72 8.29
N LYS A 3 -23.10 -26.70 9.59
CA LYS A 3 -22.25 -25.68 10.19
C LYS A 3 -20.88 -25.74 9.50
N LYS A 4 -20.57 -24.71 8.70
CA LYS A 4 -19.22 -24.46 8.18
C LYS A 4 -18.39 -23.95 9.36
N ALA A 5 -17.79 -24.87 10.11
CA ALA A 5 -16.83 -24.52 11.15
C ALA A 5 -15.71 -23.68 10.52
N GLU A 6 -15.40 -22.57 11.17
CA GLU A 6 -14.51 -21.52 10.72
C GLU A 6 -13.11 -22.08 10.40
N SER A 7 -12.84 -22.30 9.12
CA SER A 7 -11.53 -22.72 8.62
C SER A 7 -10.64 -21.50 8.36
N LEU A 8 -10.25 -20.81 9.43
CA LEU A 8 -9.37 -19.65 9.35
C LEU A 8 -8.38 -19.66 10.53
N SER A 9 -7.54 -20.68 10.61
CA SER A 9 -6.29 -20.55 11.38
C SER A 9 -5.15 -21.02 10.50
N SER A 10 -4.26 -20.10 10.13
CA SER A 10 -3.01 -20.46 9.46
C SER A 10 -2.23 -21.45 10.32
N SER A 11 -1.52 -22.42 9.72
CA SER A 11 -0.71 -23.39 10.49
C SER A 11 0.25 -22.71 11.48
N HIS A 12 0.69 -21.50 11.13
CA HIS A 12 1.51 -20.65 11.99
C HIS A 12 0.77 -20.19 13.27
N GLU A 13 -0.49 -19.81 13.15
CA GLU A 13 -1.31 -19.36 14.29
C GLU A 13 -1.63 -20.52 15.22
N LYS A 14 -1.95 -21.70 14.65
CA LYS A 14 -2.13 -22.93 15.44
C LYS A 14 -0.88 -23.23 16.27
N VAL A 15 0.30 -23.19 15.65
CA VAL A 15 1.56 -23.47 16.36
C VAL A 15 1.85 -22.44 17.46
N LYS A 16 1.48 -21.17 17.26
CA LYS A 16 1.62 -20.13 18.30
C LYS A 16 0.74 -20.47 19.52
N VAL A 17 -0.53 -20.78 19.31
CA VAL A 17 -1.46 -21.17 20.38
C VAL A 17 -1.00 -22.44 21.09
N LEU A 18 -0.57 -23.46 20.34
CA LEU A 18 -0.06 -24.71 20.93
C LEU A 18 1.20 -24.47 21.76
N ASN A 19 2.08 -23.55 21.35
CA ASN A 19 3.28 -23.19 22.10
C ASN A 19 2.95 -22.46 23.42
N GLU A 20 1.89 -21.66 23.45
CA GLU A 20 1.38 -21.03 24.69
C GLU A 20 0.74 -22.07 25.62
N LEU A 21 -0.10 -22.97 25.08
CA LEU A 21 -0.78 -24.04 25.82
C LEU A 21 0.16 -25.14 26.33
N ARG A 22 1.37 -25.25 25.76
CA ARG A 22 2.40 -26.21 26.19
C ARG A 22 2.78 -26.07 27.67
N GLN A 23 2.53 -24.92 28.29
CA GLN A 23 2.78 -24.70 29.71
C GLN A 23 1.79 -25.45 30.62
N PHE A 24 0.59 -25.74 30.11
CA PHE A 24 -0.52 -26.29 30.90
C PHE A 24 -0.88 -27.74 30.53
N TYR A 25 -0.57 -28.17 29.30
CA TYR A 25 -0.96 -29.48 28.79
C TYR A 25 0.20 -30.21 28.09
N PRO A 26 0.21 -31.55 28.09
CA PRO A 26 1.23 -32.33 27.39
C PRO A 26 1.13 -32.14 25.86
N LEU A 27 2.28 -31.99 25.21
CA LEU A 27 2.37 -31.67 23.78
C LEU A 27 1.68 -32.71 22.89
N ASP A 28 1.75 -33.99 23.25
CA ASP A 28 1.19 -35.08 22.41
C ASP A 28 -0.35 -35.07 22.38
N GLU A 29 -1.02 -34.55 23.40
CA GLU A 29 -2.47 -34.36 23.40
C GLU A 29 -2.85 -33.14 22.56
N LEU A 30 -2.12 -32.04 22.71
CA LEU A 30 -2.28 -30.81 21.95
C LEU A 30 -2.10 -31.04 20.44
N LEU A 31 -1.08 -31.81 20.04
CA LEU A 31 -0.83 -32.15 18.63
C LEU A 31 -1.91 -33.06 18.05
N ARG A 32 -2.44 -34.01 18.84
CA ARG A 32 -3.58 -34.85 18.45
C ARG A 32 -4.84 -34.03 18.25
N ALA A 33 -5.14 -33.12 19.18
CA ALA A 33 -6.33 -32.25 19.10
C ALA A 33 -6.26 -31.27 17.92
N ALA A 34 -5.07 -30.77 17.57
CA ALA A 34 -4.88 -29.83 16.47
C ALA A 34 -4.68 -30.49 15.09
N GLU A 35 -4.55 -31.81 15.05
CA GLU A 35 -4.23 -32.61 13.85
C GLU A 35 -2.93 -32.15 13.14
N ILE A 36 -1.90 -31.80 13.91
CA ILE A 36 -0.61 -31.31 13.38
C ILE A 36 0.50 -32.33 13.62
N PRO A 37 1.27 -32.73 12.59
CA PRO A 37 2.46 -33.54 12.78
C PRO A 37 3.51 -32.86 13.65
N ARG A 38 4.20 -33.63 14.49
CA ARG A 38 5.26 -33.13 15.38
C ARG A 38 6.37 -32.40 14.63
N SER A 39 6.73 -32.85 13.43
CA SER A 39 7.70 -32.20 12.55
C SER A 39 7.27 -30.79 12.12
N THR A 40 6.00 -30.63 11.73
CA THR A 40 5.40 -29.35 11.33
C THR A 40 5.42 -28.36 12.50
N PHE A 41 5.12 -28.82 13.72
CA PHE A 41 5.19 -27.99 14.92
C PHE A 41 6.59 -27.42 15.15
N TYR A 42 7.63 -28.27 15.17
CA TYR A 42 9.00 -27.80 15.38
C TYR A 42 9.53 -26.94 14.22
N TYR A 43 9.11 -27.22 12.98
CA TYR A 43 9.44 -26.40 11.82
C TYR A 43 8.95 -24.96 11.99
N HIS A 44 7.68 -24.79 12.35
CA HIS A 44 7.09 -23.47 12.60
C HIS A 44 7.61 -22.82 13.88
N LEU A 45 7.92 -23.58 14.94
CA LEU A 45 8.54 -23.06 16.15
C LEU A 45 9.94 -22.48 15.86
N LYS A 46 10.72 -23.16 15.04
CA LYS A 46 12.02 -22.65 14.57
C LYS A 46 11.86 -21.39 13.71
N ALA A 47 10.80 -21.30 12.92
CA ALA A 47 10.51 -20.11 12.13
C ALA A 47 10.10 -18.91 13.02
N LEU A 48 9.31 -19.14 14.07
CA LEU A 48 8.91 -18.14 15.07
C LEU A 48 10.11 -17.57 15.84
N SER A 49 11.11 -18.40 16.11
CA SER A 49 12.32 -17.99 16.83
C SER A 49 13.25 -17.10 15.99
N LYS A 50 13.07 -17.00 14.66
CA LYS A 50 13.95 -16.19 13.81
C LYS A 50 13.57 -14.71 13.97
N PRO A 51 14.54 -13.83 14.29
CA PRO A 51 14.28 -12.40 14.37
C PRO A 51 13.83 -11.86 13.01
N ASP A 52 12.83 -10.99 13.02
CA ASP A 52 12.35 -10.34 11.80
C ASP A 52 13.41 -9.37 11.27
N LYS A 53 14.01 -9.70 10.13
CA LYS A 53 15.01 -8.88 9.44
C LYS A 53 14.54 -7.43 9.21
N TYR A 54 13.23 -7.22 9.08
CA TYR A 54 12.66 -5.91 8.79
C TYR A 54 12.01 -5.24 10.01
N ALA A 55 12.26 -5.71 11.24
CA ALA A 55 11.68 -5.14 12.45
C ALA A 55 11.93 -3.63 12.57
N ASP A 56 13.19 -3.20 12.41
CA ASP A 56 13.57 -1.78 12.49
C ASP A 56 12.95 -0.95 11.37
N VAL A 57 12.83 -1.54 10.17
CA VAL A 57 12.21 -0.88 9.02
C VAL A 57 10.70 -0.73 9.24
N LYS A 58 10.03 -1.75 9.78
CA LYS A 58 8.60 -1.69 10.13
C LYS A 58 8.32 -0.61 11.17
N LYS A 59 9.17 -0.52 12.21
CA LYS A 59 9.08 0.54 13.22
C LYS A 59 9.21 1.92 12.57
N ARG A 60 10.23 2.12 11.74
CA ARG A 60 10.45 3.41 11.07
C ARG A 60 9.33 3.77 10.08
N ILE A 61 8.80 2.79 9.35
CA ILE A 61 7.63 2.98 8.46
C ILE A 61 6.43 3.49 9.27
N SER A 62 6.19 2.92 10.45
CA SER A 62 5.10 3.33 11.35
C SER A 62 5.29 4.78 11.83
N GLU A 63 6.50 5.12 12.29
CA GLU A 63 6.86 6.48 12.71
C GLU A 63 6.59 7.51 11.61
N ILE A 64 7.15 7.29 10.40
CA ILE A 64 6.96 8.18 9.24
C ILE A 64 5.46 8.29 8.89
N TYR A 65 4.71 7.19 8.99
CA TYR A 65 3.29 7.19 8.69
C TYR A 65 2.50 8.07 9.68
N HIS A 66 2.79 7.96 10.98
CA HIS A 66 2.13 8.74 12.03
C HIS A 66 2.54 10.22 12.02
N GLU A 67 3.82 10.53 11.81
CA GLU A 67 4.32 11.90 11.61
C GLU A 67 3.54 12.63 10.49
N ASN A 68 3.21 11.90 9.42
CA ASN A 68 2.49 12.42 8.26
C ASN A 68 0.96 12.24 8.34
N ARG A 69 0.42 11.94 9.52
CA ARG A 69 -1.03 11.77 9.79
C ARG A 69 -1.70 10.78 8.83
N GLY A 70 -0.98 9.71 8.46
CA GLY A 70 -1.46 8.66 7.57
C GLY A 70 -1.65 9.05 6.09
N ARG A 71 -1.17 10.22 5.66
CA ARG A 71 -1.28 10.67 4.26
C ARG A 71 -0.29 9.96 3.33
N TYR A 72 0.81 9.46 3.89
CA TYR A 72 1.89 8.90 3.11
C TYR A 72 1.60 7.42 2.79
N GLY A 73 1.54 7.11 1.50
CA GLY A 73 1.55 5.73 1.01
C GLY A 73 2.96 5.21 0.77
N TYR A 74 3.07 3.95 0.37
CA TYR A 74 4.36 3.26 0.22
C TYR A 74 5.36 4.01 -0.66
N ARG A 75 4.93 4.73 -1.70
CA ARG A 75 5.82 5.53 -2.56
C ARG A 75 6.50 6.66 -1.79
N ARG A 76 5.73 7.44 -1.01
CA ARG A 76 6.28 8.56 -0.22
C ARG A 76 7.10 8.06 0.96
N VAL A 77 6.64 6.99 1.61
CA VAL A 77 7.42 6.32 2.68
C VAL A 77 8.76 5.81 2.14
N THR A 78 8.78 5.20 0.95
CA THR A 78 10.03 4.76 0.31
C THR A 78 10.98 5.94 0.08
N LEU A 79 10.46 7.07 -0.41
CA LEU A 79 11.27 8.27 -0.61
C LEU A 79 11.83 8.82 0.72
N SER A 80 11.03 8.86 1.78
CA SER A 80 11.50 9.25 3.12
C SER A 80 12.60 8.32 3.62
N LEU A 81 12.42 7.00 3.47
CA LEU A 81 13.44 6.01 3.86
C LEU A 81 14.73 6.17 3.04
N HIS A 82 14.63 6.47 1.74
CA HIS A 82 15.79 6.72 0.89
C HIS A 82 16.53 7.99 1.31
N ARG A 83 15.82 9.05 1.70
CA ARG A 83 16.42 10.28 2.26
C ARG A 83 17.17 10.03 3.56
N GLU A 84 16.74 9.04 4.34
CA GLU A 84 17.41 8.58 5.57
C GLU A 84 18.55 7.58 5.29
N GLY A 85 18.91 7.33 4.02
CA GLY A 85 19.98 6.40 3.63
C GLY A 85 19.57 4.93 3.56
N LYS A 86 18.30 4.58 3.82
CA LYS A 86 17.78 3.21 3.74
C LYS A 86 17.31 2.89 2.32
N GLN A 87 18.21 2.39 1.48
CA GLN A 87 17.94 1.96 0.11
C GLN A 87 17.11 0.65 0.05
N ILE A 88 15.79 0.76 0.26
CA ILE A 88 14.87 -0.38 0.22
C ILE A 88 14.00 -0.31 -1.03
N ASN A 89 13.79 -1.45 -1.69
CA ASN A 89 12.89 -1.53 -2.85
C ASN A 89 11.44 -1.17 -2.45
N HIS A 90 10.78 -0.32 -3.23
CA HIS A 90 9.40 0.10 -3.01
C HIS A 90 8.41 -1.07 -2.88
N LYS A 91 8.64 -2.21 -3.57
CA LYS A 91 7.81 -3.42 -3.42
C LYS A 91 7.92 -4.03 -2.02
N ALA A 92 9.12 -4.00 -1.44
CA ALA A 92 9.34 -4.48 -0.08
C ALA A 92 8.64 -3.58 0.93
N VAL A 93 8.75 -2.25 0.77
CA VAL A 93 8.03 -1.27 1.61
C VAL A 93 6.51 -1.48 1.51
N GLN A 94 5.97 -1.68 0.30
CA GLN A 94 4.55 -1.95 0.09
C GLN A 94 4.09 -3.22 0.83
N ARG A 95 4.85 -4.31 0.72
CA ARG A 95 4.56 -5.56 1.44
C ARG A 95 4.60 -5.36 2.95
N LEU A 96 5.60 -4.63 3.47
CA LEU A 96 5.73 -4.35 4.90
C LEU A 96 4.58 -3.48 5.41
N MET A 97 4.19 -2.43 4.69
CA MET A 97 3.00 -1.65 5.01
C MET A 97 1.74 -2.51 5.02
N GLY A 98 1.62 -3.46 4.06
CA GLY A 98 0.55 -4.44 4.03
C GLY A 98 0.51 -5.33 5.28
N THR A 99 1.66 -5.84 5.75
CA THR A 99 1.73 -6.62 6.99
C THR A 99 1.36 -5.82 8.24
N LEU A 100 1.55 -4.50 8.21
CA LEU A 100 1.17 -3.59 9.29
C LEU A 100 -0.25 -3.03 9.12
N SER A 101 -0.97 -3.44 8.08
CA SER A 101 -2.30 -2.91 7.72
C SER A 101 -2.32 -1.38 7.54
N LEU A 102 -1.19 -0.75 7.21
CA LEU A 102 -1.07 0.69 7.00
C LEU A 102 -1.43 1.04 5.56
N LYS A 103 -2.50 1.82 5.38
CA LYS A 103 -2.95 2.31 4.07
C LYS A 103 -3.01 3.82 4.05
N ALA A 104 -2.57 4.43 2.95
CA ALA A 104 -2.65 5.87 2.80
C ALA A 104 -4.10 6.36 2.87
N ALA A 105 -4.35 7.41 3.65
CA ALA A 105 -5.61 8.13 3.64
C ALA A 105 -5.74 8.91 2.32
N ILE A 106 -6.37 8.28 1.31
CA ILE A 106 -6.66 8.90 0.02
C ILE A 106 -7.98 9.66 0.13
N LYS A 107 -7.93 10.99 -0.05
CA LYS A 107 -9.15 11.79 -0.18
C LYS A 107 -9.81 11.43 -1.52
N VAL A 108 -11.06 10.97 -1.48
CA VAL A 108 -11.85 10.73 -2.68
C VAL A 108 -11.93 12.02 -3.48
N LYS A 109 -11.53 11.97 -4.75
CA LYS A 109 -11.65 13.11 -5.66
C LYS A 109 -13.15 13.38 -5.87
N ARG A 110 -13.66 14.50 -5.37
CA ARG A 110 -15.03 14.94 -5.64
C ARG A 110 -15.16 15.28 -7.12
N TYR A 111 -16.26 14.84 -7.74
CA TYR A 111 -16.62 15.21 -9.09
C TYR A 111 -16.70 16.74 -9.20
N ARG A 112 -16.08 17.30 -10.25
CA ARG A 112 -16.25 18.71 -10.62
C ARG A 112 -17.08 18.70 -11.90
N SER A 113 -18.32 19.17 -11.81
CA SER A 113 -19.27 19.26 -12.93
C SER A 113 -18.90 20.33 -13.96
N TYR A 114 -17.94 21.20 -13.64
CA TYR A 114 -17.51 22.27 -14.53
C TYR A 114 -16.62 21.73 -15.67
N ARG A 115 -17.24 21.57 -16.84
CA ARG A 115 -16.59 21.53 -18.16
C ARG A 115 -16.97 22.79 -18.96
N GLY A 116 -16.95 23.96 -18.32
CA GLY A 116 -17.36 25.19 -19.01
C GLY A 116 -16.46 25.48 -20.21
N GLU A 117 -17.02 26.13 -21.23
CA GLU A 117 -16.24 26.94 -22.17
C GLU A 117 -15.70 28.14 -21.39
N VAL A 118 -14.37 28.27 -21.35
CA VAL A 118 -13.72 29.42 -20.75
C VAL A 118 -13.70 30.49 -21.84
N GLY A 119 -14.55 31.51 -21.70
CA GLY A 119 -14.59 32.68 -22.58
C GLY A 119 -15.45 32.54 -23.84
N GLN A 120 -15.81 33.69 -24.42
CA GLN A 120 -16.30 33.74 -25.81
C GLN A 120 -15.11 33.51 -26.73
N THR A 121 -15.08 32.37 -27.42
CA THR A 121 -14.10 32.16 -28.50
C THR A 121 -14.39 33.17 -29.60
N ALA A 122 -13.42 34.06 -29.87
CA ALA A 122 -13.53 34.98 -30.99
C ALA A 122 -13.65 34.16 -32.30
N PRO A 123 -14.54 34.54 -33.23
CA PRO A 123 -14.73 33.78 -34.46
C PRO A 123 -13.42 33.72 -35.26
N ASN A 124 -13.09 32.54 -35.79
CA ASN A 124 -11.91 32.36 -36.63
C ASN A 124 -12.15 32.96 -38.02
N VAL A 125 -11.88 34.26 -38.15
CA VAL A 125 -11.99 35.01 -39.41
C VAL A 125 -10.94 34.57 -40.43
N LEU A 126 -9.79 34.08 -39.97
CA LEU A 126 -8.67 33.75 -40.84
C LEU A 126 -8.92 32.48 -41.68
N GLN A 127 -9.72 31.54 -41.17
CA GLN A 127 -10.07 30.28 -41.85
C GLN A 127 -8.88 29.55 -42.53
N ARG A 128 -7.69 29.61 -41.91
CA ARG A 128 -6.40 29.06 -42.41
C ARG A 128 -5.82 29.75 -43.67
N ASP A 129 -6.33 30.91 -44.05
CA ASP A 129 -5.70 31.74 -45.08
C ASP A 129 -4.60 32.61 -44.49
N PHE A 130 -3.36 32.13 -44.58
CA PHE A 130 -2.16 32.83 -44.09
C PHE A 130 -1.48 33.71 -45.16
N LYS A 131 -2.03 33.79 -46.39
CA LYS A 131 -1.44 34.64 -47.43
C LYS A 131 -1.83 36.10 -47.21
N ALA A 132 -0.87 37.01 -47.26
CA ALA A 132 -1.06 38.45 -47.18
C ALA A 132 -0.31 39.14 -48.32
N THR A 133 -0.86 40.24 -48.84
CA THR A 133 -0.27 40.99 -49.95
C THR A 133 0.74 42.02 -49.44
N ARG A 134 0.53 42.54 -48.23
CA ARG A 134 1.39 43.51 -47.57
C ARG A 134 1.66 43.11 -46.11
N PRO A 135 2.75 43.60 -45.49
CA PRO A 135 2.98 43.41 -44.06
C PRO A 135 1.83 43.96 -43.21
N ASN A 136 1.58 43.37 -42.04
CA ASN A 136 0.59 43.80 -41.05
C ASN A 136 -0.90 43.73 -41.46
N GLU A 137 -1.26 42.98 -42.51
CA GLU A 137 -2.67 42.81 -42.92
C GLU A 137 -3.44 41.78 -42.07
N LYS A 138 -2.74 40.79 -41.49
CA LYS A 138 -3.34 39.69 -40.71
C LYS A 138 -2.60 39.52 -39.39
N TRP A 139 -3.35 39.55 -38.29
CA TRP A 139 -2.84 39.38 -36.92
C TRP A 139 -3.60 38.26 -36.24
N VAL A 140 -2.88 37.33 -35.60
CA VAL A 140 -3.47 36.20 -34.90
C VAL A 140 -3.08 36.26 -33.44
N THR A 141 -4.08 36.20 -32.57
CA THR A 141 -3.91 36.05 -31.13
C THR A 141 -4.64 34.78 -30.70
N VAL A 142 -3.96 33.92 -29.94
CA VAL A 142 -4.60 32.76 -29.34
C VAL A 142 -5.34 33.25 -28.09
N CYS A 143 -6.67 33.26 -28.15
CA CYS A 143 -7.52 33.49 -26.97
C CYS A 143 -7.68 32.15 -26.23
N TYR A 144 -7.24 32.09 -24.98
CA TYR A 144 -7.42 30.95 -24.07
C TYR A 144 -8.58 31.20 -23.10
#